data_AF-A0A925JGP1-F1
#
_entry.id   AF-A0A925JGP1-F1
#
_cell.length_a   1.000
_cell.length_b   1.000
_cell.length_c   1.000
_cell.angle_alpha   90.00
_cell.angle_beta   90.00
_cell.angle_gamma   90.00
#
_symmetry.space_group_name_H-M   'P 1'
#
loop_
_entity.id
_entity.type
_entity.pdbx_description
1 polymer ?
#
loop_
_entity_poly.entity_id
_entity_poly.type
_entity_poly.pdbx_seq_one_letter_code
_entity_poly.pdbx_strand_id
1 'polypeptide(L)'
;WRTYGAGIGPYVFTPRLIDGGRIQLPNRAAYNPDGTSWGIENVGVRPDYPVEITPRDLIAGRDPQLEKAVQVALEEMKRTPQVMPKRPKFPIHK
;
A
#
# COMPACT_ATOMS: atom_id res chain seq x y z
N TRP A 1 1.52 7.36 13.67
CA TRP A 1 1.50 7.04 12.23
C TRP A 1 1.23 5.56 12.03
N ARG A 2 0.03 5.24 11.54
CA ARG A 2 -0.35 3.93 11.01
C ARG A 2 -1.42 4.16 9.93
N THR A 3 -1.58 3.22 9.01
CA THR A 3 -2.74 3.22 8.12
C THR A 3 -4.04 2.97 8.91
N TYR A 4 -5.19 3.18 8.27
CA TYR A 4 -6.51 3.11 8.90
C TYR A 4 -6.87 1.72 9.46
N GLY A 5 -6.36 0.63 8.86
CA GLY A 5 -6.63 -0.73 9.34
C GLY A 5 -7.98 -1.31 8.91
N ALA A 6 -8.46 -0.98 7.71
CA ALA A 6 -9.59 -1.68 7.07
C ALA A 6 -9.10 -2.95 6.35
N GLY A 7 -8.86 -4.02 7.11
CA GLY A 7 -8.47 -5.34 6.61
C GLY A 7 -9.64 -6.22 6.16
N ILE A 8 -10.88 -5.85 6.51
CA ILE A 8 -12.10 -6.51 6.06
C ILE A 8 -12.85 -5.60 5.08
N GLY A 9 -12.76 -5.94 3.80
CA GLY A 9 -13.42 -5.20 2.72
C GLY A 9 -14.81 -5.76 2.37
N PRO A 10 -15.62 -4.97 1.65
CA PRO A 10 -16.89 -5.45 1.13
C PRO A 10 -16.72 -6.27 -0.16
N TYR A 11 -17.61 -7.24 -0.37
CA TYR A 11 -17.82 -7.87 -1.68
C TYR A 11 -18.44 -6.84 -2.64
N VAL A 12 -17.98 -6.80 -3.89
CA VAL A 12 -18.30 -5.75 -4.89
C VAL A 12 -19.78 -5.77 -5.35
N PHE A 13 -20.55 -6.79 -4.98
CA PHE A 13 -21.96 -6.93 -5.34
C PHE A 13 -22.86 -6.71 -4.12
N THR A 14 -23.22 -5.46 -3.87
CA THR A 14 -24.26 -5.11 -2.90
C THR A 14 -25.51 -4.63 -3.63
N PRO A 15 -26.71 -5.18 -3.33
CA PRO A 15 -27.96 -4.72 -3.90
C PRO A 15 -28.21 -3.23 -3.60
N ARG A 16 -28.92 -2.56 -4.51
CA ARG A 16 -29.42 -1.20 -4.26
C ARG A 16 -30.68 -1.26 -3.41
N LEU A 17 -30.87 -0.23 -2.61
CA LEU A 17 -32.10 -0.01 -1.85
C LEU A 17 -33.18 0.61 -2.75
N ILE A 18 -34.44 0.54 -2.31
CA ILE A 18 -35.61 1.05 -3.07
C ILE A 18 -35.56 2.57 -3.29
N ASP A 19 -34.83 3.29 -2.43
CA ASP A 19 -34.58 4.73 -2.53
C ASP A 19 -33.33 5.07 -3.37
N GLY A 20 -32.66 4.07 -3.95
CA GLY A 20 -31.45 4.23 -4.75
C GLY A 20 -30.14 4.19 -3.94
N GLY A 21 -30.22 4.07 -2.62
CA GLY A 21 -29.06 3.91 -1.73
C GLY A 21 -28.28 2.61 -1.95
N ARG A 22 -27.12 2.50 -1.31
CA ARG A 22 -26.25 1.32 -1.33
C ARG A 22 -25.84 0.93 0.08
N ILE A 23 -25.76 -0.37 0.34
CA ILE A 23 -25.16 -0.91 1.56
C ILE A 23 -23.70 -1.32 1.24
N GLN A 24 -22.77 -1.07 2.16
CA GLN A 24 -21.48 -1.76 2.20
C GLN A 24 -21.46 -2.71 3.40
N LEU A 25 -21.19 -4.00 3.14
CA LEU A 25 -21.08 -5.01 4.19
C LEU A 25 -19.66 -5.60 4.14
N PRO A 26 -18.87 -5.50 5.23
CA PRO A 26 -17.55 -6.10 5.30
C PRO A 26 -17.69 -7.63 5.41
N ASN A 27 -17.27 -8.35 4.38
CA ASN A 27 -17.41 -9.83 4.32
C ASN A 27 -16.25 -10.52 3.60
N ARG A 28 -15.21 -9.78 3.19
CA ARG A 28 -13.96 -10.32 2.66
C ARG A 28 -12.81 -9.90 3.56
N ALA A 29 -12.35 -10.81 4.40
CA ALA A 29 -11.25 -10.57 5.32
C ALA A 29 -9.89 -10.97 4.71
N ALA A 30 -8.87 -10.14 4.95
CA ALA A 30 -7.47 -10.56 4.85
C ALA A 30 -7.04 -11.20 6.18
N TYR A 31 -6.21 -12.25 6.10
CA TYR A 31 -5.60 -12.90 7.26
C TYR A 31 -4.11 -13.12 6.98
N ASN A 32 -3.30 -13.20 8.03
CA ASN A 32 -1.87 -13.44 7.88
C ASN A 32 -1.60 -14.88 7.41
N PRO A 33 -0.50 -15.12 6.66
CA PRO A 33 -0.16 -16.46 6.17
C PRO A 33 0.03 -17.52 7.25
N ASP A 34 0.37 -17.11 8.48
CA ASP A 34 0.52 -17.96 9.64
C ASP A 34 -0.82 -18.34 10.31
N GLY A 35 -1.94 -17.77 9.86
CA GLY A 35 -3.28 -18.03 10.37
C GLY A 35 -3.55 -17.48 11.77
N THR A 36 -2.66 -16.65 12.33
CA THR A 36 -2.75 -16.22 13.74
C THR A 36 -3.58 -14.96 13.95
N SER A 37 -3.82 -14.17 12.90
CA SER A 37 -4.56 -12.91 12.99
C SER A 37 -5.25 -12.50 11.69
N TRP A 38 -6.22 -11.60 11.82
CA TRP A 38 -6.95 -10.93 10.72
C TRP A 38 -6.11 -9.85 10.01
N GLY A 39 -4.80 -10.03 9.98
CA GLY A 39 -3.85 -9.11 9.35
C GLY A 39 -3.91 -7.70 9.93
N ILE A 40 -4.34 -6.75 9.10
CA ILE A 40 -4.30 -5.31 9.41
C ILE A 40 -5.59 -4.79 10.07
N GLU A 41 -6.64 -5.62 10.18
CA GLU A 41 -7.96 -5.19 10.67
C GLU A 41 -7.87 -4.57 12.07
N ASN A 42 -8.43 -3.37 12.25
CA ASN A 42 -8.41 -2.55 13.49
C ASN A 42 -7.02 -2.14 14.01
N VAL A 43 -5.93 -2.48 13.32
CA VAL A 43 -4.55 -2.19 13.78
C VAL A 43 -3.80 -1.30 12.78
N GLY A 44 -4.03 -1.50 11.49
CA GLY A 44 -3.31 -0.85 10.40
C GLY A 44 -1.87 -1.35 10.24
N VAL A 45 -1.14 -0.67 9.36
CA VAL A 45 0.28 -0.94 9.11
C VAL A 45 1.10 0.25 9.61
N ARG A 46 2.13 -0.03 10.40
CA ARG A 46 3.10 0.98 10.86
C ARG A 46 4.14 1.22 9.75
N PRO A 47 4.43 2.48 9.39
CA PRO A 47 5.52 2.77 8.46
C PRO A 47 6.88 2.56 9.15
N ASP A 48 7.87 2.10 8.39
CA ASP A 48 9.26 2.01 8.85
C ASP A 48 9.85 3.41 9.09
N TYR A 49 9.47 4.37 8.24
CA TYR A 49 9.86 5.78 8.34
C TYR A 49 8.61 6.63 8.64
N PRO A 50 8.33 6.94 9.92
CA PRO A 50 7.22 7.82 10.27
C PRO A 50 7.56 9.27 9.87
N VAL A 51 6.84 9.81 8.89
CA VAL A 51 7.00 11.20 8.43
C VAL A 51 5.64 11.87 8.41
N GLU A 52 5.52 12.96 9.16
CA GLU A 52 4.33 13.78 9.22
C GLU A 52 4.37 14.85 8.12
N ILE A 53 3.24 15.09 7.46
CA ILE A 53 3.02 16.33 6.72
C ILE A 53 2.34 17.30 7.68
N THR A 54 3.06 18.34 8.12
CA THR A 54 2.46 19.35 9.00
C THR A 54 1.56 20.31 8.20
N PRO A 55 0.62 21.03 8.84
CA PRO A 55 -0.13 22.09 8.17
C PRO A 55 0.79 23.15 7.52
N ARG A 56 1.94 23.44 8.15
CA ARG A 56 2.93 24.37 7.60
C ARG A 56 3.55 23.84 6.32
N ASP A 57 3.91 22.56 6.28
CA ASP A 57 4.43 21.91 5.07
C ASP A 57 3.39 21.97 3.95
N LEU A 58 2.13 21.63 4.27
CA LEU A 58 1.02 21.65 3.32
C LEU A 58 0.81 23.05 2.74
N ILE A 59 0.77 24.09 3.58
CA ILE A 59 0.62 25.50 3.15
C ILE A 59 1.81 25.95 2.29
N ALA A 60 3.01 25.47 2.61
CA ALA A 60 4.22 25.76 1.85
C ALA A 60 4.36 24.93 0.57
N GLY A 61 3.41 24.02 0.27
CA GLY A 61 3.49 23.11 -0.87
C GLY A 61 4.62 22.09 -0.78
N ARG A 62 5.13 21.82 0.42
CA ARG A 62 6.23 20.90 0.69
C ARG A 62 5.70 19.50 1.04
N ASP A 63 6.29 18.47 0.46
CA ASP A 63 5.97 17.07 0.76
C ASP A 63 7.17 16.36 1.42
N PRO A 64 7.28 16.39 2.76
CA PRO A 64 8.35 15.71 3.47
C PRO A 64 8.31 14.18 3.32
N GLN A 65 7.15 13.57 3.03
CA GLN A 65 7.05 12.12 2.83
C GLN A 65 7.72 11.73 1.51
N LEU A 66 7.47 12.49 0.44
CA LEU A 66 8.13 12.26 -0.86
C LEU A 66 9.63 12.51 -0.78
N GLU A 67 10.07 13.59 -0.12
CA GLU A 67 11.49 13.87 0.12
C GLU A 67 12.18 12.69 0.83
N LYS A 68 11.55 12.16 1.89
CA LYS A 68 12.09 11.01 2.61
C LYS A 68 12.13 9.75 1.75
N ALA A 69 11.10 9.51 0.94
CA ALA A 69 11.05 8.35 0.05
C ALA A 69 12.20 8.39 -0.98
N VAL A 70 12.48 9.54 -1.58
CA VAL A 70 13.61 9.72 -2.51
C VAL A 70 14.95 9.49 -1.80
N GLN A 71 15.11 10.06 -0.61
CA GLN A 71 16.33 9.86 0.19
C GLN A 71 16.59 8.37 0.44
N VAL A 72 15.60 7.64 0.96
CA VAL A 72 15.73 6.22 1.27
C VAL A 72 16.00 5.39 0.01
N ALA A 73 15.30 5.68 -1.10
CA ALA A 73 15.54 4.97 -2.36
C ALA A 73 16.99 5.13 -2.86
N LEU A 74 17.54 6.34 -2.79
CA LEU A 74 18.93 6.60 -3.19
C LEU A 74 19.96 5.93 -2.26
N GLU A 75 19.66 5.82 -0.96
CA GLU A 75 20.48 5.09 0.00
C GLU A 75 20.48 3.58 -0.28
N GLU A 76 19.31 3.00 -0.52
CA GLU A 76 19.16 1.57 -0.83
C GLU A 76 19.78 1.18 -2.17
N MET A 77 19.70 2.04 -3.20
CA MET A 77 20.39 1.80 -4.48
C MET A 77 21.91 1.66 -4.33
N LYS A 78 22.52 2.36 -3.37
CA LYS A 78 23.97 2.23 -3.09
C LYS A 78 24.28 0.92 -2.38
N ARG A 79 23.35 0.39 -1.58
CA ARG A 79 23.51 -0.84 -0.80
C ARG A 79 23.20 -2.10 -1.59
N THR A 80 22.26 -2.02 -2.54
CA THR A 80 21.81 -3.16 -3.33
C THR A 80 21.84 -2.81 -4.82
N PRO A 81 22.99 -3.03 -5.49
CA PRO A 81 23.10 -2.83 -6.93
C PRO A 81 22.09 -3.72 -7.67
N GLN A 82 21.20 -3.10 -8.44
CA GLN A 82 20.20 -3.84 -9.22
C GLN A 82 20.90 -4.67 -10.30
N VAL A 83 20.73 -5.99 -10.25
CA VAL A 83 21.19 -6.87 -11.32
C VAL A 83 20.12 -6.91 -12.40
N MET A 84 20.37 -6.23 -13.52
CA MET A 84 19.48 -6.34 -14.66
C MET A 84 19.55 -7.75 -15.26
N PRO A 85 18.42 -8.48 -15.37
CA PRO A 85 18.43 -9.76 -16.04
C PRO A 85 18.81 -9.56 -17.51
N LYS A 86 19.75 -10.36 -18.01
CA LYS A 86 20.09 -10.36 -19.43
C LYS A 86 18.91 -10.91 -20.21
N ARG A 87 18.40 -10.14 -21.17
CA ARG A 87 17.38 -10.61 -22.11
C ARG A 87 17.91 -11.84 -22.86
N PRO A 88 17.20 -12.98 -22.87
CA PRO A 88 17.61 -14.13 -23.66
C PRO A 88 17.58 -13.78 -25.16
N LYS A 89 18.41 -14.47 -25.96
CA LYS A 89 18.35 -14.35 -27.41
C LYS A 89 16.98 -14.81 -27.91
N PHE A 90 16.47 -14.18 -28.96
CA PHE A 90 15.23 -14.61 -29.60
C PHE A 90 15.34 -16.07 -30.10
N PRO A 91 14.26 -16.86 -30.00
CA PRO A 91 14.24 -18.21 -30.55
C PRO A 91 14.42 -18.16 -32.08
N ILE A 92 15.39 -18.92 -32.59
CA ILE A 92 15.58 -19.12 -34.03
C ILE A 92 14.71 -20.31 -34.44
N HIS A 93 13.67 -20.07 -35.25
CA HIS A 93 12.86 -21.12 -35.84
C HIS A 93 13.56 -21.61 -37.12
N LYS A 94 13.67 -22.94 -37.28
CA LYS A 94 14.17 -23.60 -38.49
C LYS A 94 13.01 -24.03 -39.38
#